data_AF-A0A6A6QHY8-F1
#
_entry.id   AF-A0A6A6QHY8-F1
#
_cell.length_a   1.000
_cell.length_b   1.000
_cell.length_c   1.000
_cell.angle_alpha   90.00
_cell.angle_beta   90.00
_cell.angle_gamma   90.00
#
_symmetry.space_group_name_H-M   'P 1'
#
loop_
_entity.id
_entity.type
_entity.pdbx_description
1 polymer ?
#
loop_
_entity_poly.entity_id
_entity_poly.type
_entity_poly.pdbx_seq_one_letter_code
_entity_poly.pdbx_strand_id
1 'polypeptide(L)'
;KRQSKWGQEEDNLIIELRGTGMKWEDIAKHFPGRSAIACRLRYQNYLEKRAVWDEEKKNKLARLYARFKDQMWQKVASEMQIPWRSAESMHWQLGEQEMSARANAPVF
;
A
#
# COMPACT_ATOMS: atom_id res chain seq x y z
N LYS A 1 26.35 -11.51 18.73
CA LYS A 1 26.15 -12.25 17.45
C LYS A 1 25.94 -11.22 16.34
N ARG A 2 26.86 -11.12 15.36
CA ARG A 2 26.68 -10.24 14.19
C ARG A 2 25.44 -10.70 13.42
N GLN A 3 24.45 -9.83 13.23
CA GLN A 3 23.33 -10.15 12.35
C GLN A 3 23.88 -10.28 10.92
N SER A 4 23.56 -11.41 10.27
CA SER A 4 23.81 -11.61 8.85
C SER A 4 23.17 -10.47 8.04
N LYS A 5 23.86 -10.01 6.98
CA LYS A 5 23.32 -9.02 6.04
C LYS A 5 22.10 -9.64 5.36
N TRP A 6 20.98 -8.91 5.30
CA TRP A 6 19.77 -9.37 4.61
C TRP A 6 20.05 -9.60 3.13
N GLY A 7 19.69 -10.78 2.63
CA GLY A 7 19.75 -11.13 1.21
C GLY A 7 18.53 -10.62 0.43
N GLN A 8 18.69 -10.48 -0.90
CA GLN A 8 17.59 -10.07 -1.78
C GLN A 8 16.45 -11.10 -1.80
N GLU A 9 16.78 -12.39 -1.69
CA GLU A 9 15.78 -13.47 -1.60
C GLU A 9 15.00 -13.40 -0.28
N GLU A 10 15.68 -13.11 0.84
CA GLU A 10 15.02 -12.91 2.13
C GLU A 10 14.06 -11.72 2.04
N ASP A 11 14.50 -10.61 1.44
CA ASP A 11 13.70 -9.41 1.26
C ASP A 11 12.46 -9.66 0.40
N ASN A 12 12.61 -10.37 -0.73
CA ASN A 12 11.50 -10.72 -1.62
C ASN A 12 10.46 -11.60 -0.91
N LEU A 13 10.92 -12.59 -0.14
CA LEU A 13 10.03 -13.47 0.61
C LEU A 13 9.30 -12.72 1.74
N ILE A 14 9.94 -11.78 2.42
CA ILE A 14 9.25 -10.93 3.41
C ILE A 14 8.15 -10.09 2.74
N ILE A 15 8.42 -9.52 1.56
CA ILE A 15 7.44 -8.72 0.80
C ILE A 15 6.24 -9.59 0.41
N GLU A 16 6.49 -10.77 -0.14
CA GLU A 16 5.44 -11.70 -0.57
C GLU A 16 4.57 -12.13 0.61
N LEU A 17 5.18 -12.67 1.67
CA LEU A 17 4.45 -13.16 2.83
C LEU A 17 3.70 -12.03 3.55
N ARG A 18 4.26 -10.81 3.58
CA ARG A 18 3.54 -9.68 4.15
C ARG A 18 2.38 -9.24 3.26
N GLY A 19 2.55 -9.30 1.94
CA GLY A 19 1.52 -9.00 0.94
C GLY A 19 0.31 -9.95 0.99
N THR A 20 0.48 -11.18 1.47
CA THR A 20 -0.63 -12.12 1.71
C THR A 20 -1.38 -11.86 3.03
N GLY A 21 -0.91 -10.91 3.85
CA GLY A 21 -1.53 -10.55 5.13
C GLY A 21 -1.04 -11.37 6.34
N MET A 22 0.02 -12.18 6.20
CA MET A 22 0.56 -12.96 7.32
C MET A 22 1.07 -12.09 8.48
N LYS A 23 0.97 -12.63 9.70
CA LYS A 23 1.52 -12.01 10.92
C LYS A 23 3.04 -12.16 10.94
N TRP A 24 3.74 -11.19 11.53
CA TRP A 24 5.20 -11.20 11.62
C TRP A 24 5.77 -12.44 12.33
N GLU A 25 5.02 -12.99 13.29
CA GLU A 25 5.37 -14.21 14.01
C GLU A 25 5.40 -15.43 13.09
N ASP A 26 4.46 -15.52 12.15
CA ASP A 26 4.40 -16.59 11.16
C ASP A 26 5.45 -16.37 10.08
N ILE A 27 5.62 -15.12 9.62
CA ILE A 27 6.66 -14.75 8.66
C ILE A 27 8.05 -15.16 9.18
N ALA A 28 8.36 -14.91 10.46
CA ALA A 28 9.65 -15.25 11.05
C ALA A 28 9.97 -16.75 11.02
N LYS A 29 8.95 -17.63 11.00
CA LYS A 29 9.15 -19.09 10.90
C LYS A 29 9.79 -19.49 9.57
N HIS A 30 9.65 -18.67 8.53
CA HIS A 30 10.29 -18.88 7.22
C HIS A 30 11.75 -18.41 7.18
N PHE A 31 12.25 -17.73 8.23
CA PHE A 31 13.60 -17.15 8.27
C PHE A 31 14.42 -17.69 9.45
N PRO A 32 15.13 -18.82 9.28
CA PRO A 32 15.94 -19.38 10.36
C PRO A 32 17.00 -18.37 10.83
N GLY A 33 16.95 -18.00 12.11
CA GLY A 33 17.88 -17.03 12.71
C GLY A 33 17.43 -15.56 12.62
N ARG A 34 16.25 -15.26 12.06
CA ARG A 34 15.63 -13.93 12.12
C ARG A 34 14.43 -13.95 13.07
N SER A 35 14.31 -12.93 13.91
CA SER A 35 13.12 -12.76 14.76
C SER A 35 12.01 -12.03 14.00
N ALA A 36 10.77 -12.16 14.47
CA ALA A 36 9.63 -11.39 13.95
C ALA A 36 9.89 -9.87 13.99
N ILE A 37 10.54 -9.39 15.04
CA ILE A 37 10.94 -7.98 15.19
C ILE A 37 11.93 -7.61 14.08
N ALA A 38 12.92 -8.47 13.78
CA ALA A 38 13.89 -8.20 12.73
C ALA A 38 13.21 -8.15 11.34
N CYS A 39 12.28 -9.06 11.05
CA CYS A 39 11.52 -9.08 9.79
C CYS A 39 10.68 -7.80 9.64
N ARG A 40 9.97 -7.39 10.70
CA ARG A 40 9.18 -6.16 10.74
C ARG A 40 10.05 -4.93 10.51
N LEU A 41 11.17 -4.80 11.23
CA LEU A 41 12.08 -3.67 11.08
C LEU A 41 12.68 -3.62 9.67
N ARG A 42 13.03 -4.77 9.08
CA ARG A 42 13.53 -4.84 7.71
C ARG A 42 12.46 -4.37 6.72
N TYR A 43 11.23 -4.85 6.87
CA TYR A 43 10.13 -4.45 6.01
C TYR A 43 9.83 -2.95 6.11
N GLN A 44 9.61 -2.42 7.32
CA GLN A 44 9.24 -1.01 7.52
C GLN A 44 10.36 -0.03 7.14
N ASN A 45 11.60 -0.32 7.52
CA ASN A 45 12.69 0.63 7.33
C ASN A 45 13.29 0.59 5.91
N TYR A 46 13.13 -0.52 5.20
CA TYR A 46 13.85 -0.73 3.93
C TYR A 46 12.92 -1.16 2.78
N LEU A 47 12.08 -2.18 2.98
CA LEU A 47 11.33 -2.79 1.87
C LEU A 47 10.07 -2.02 1.49
N GLU A 48 9.34 -1.48 2.46
CA GLU A 48 8.15 -0.65 2.20
C GLU A 48 8.55 0.64 1.46
N LYS A 49 9.66 1.26 1.88
CA LYS A 49 10.19 2.49 1.26
C LYS A 49 10.86 2.26 -0.10
N ARG A 50 11.33 1.03 -0.38
CA ARG A 50 11.97 0.65 -1.65
C ARG A 50 11.07 -0.21 -2.52
N ALA A 51 9.78 -0.33 -2.23
CA ALA A 51 8.88 -1.09 -3.07
C ALA A 51 8.97 -0.58 -4.51
N VAL A 52 9.70 -1.32 -5.35
CA VAL A 52 9.91 -0.94 -6.74
C VAL A 52 8.59 -1.18 -7.45
N TRP A 53 7.99 -0.09 -7.91
CA TRP A 53 6.81 -0.12 -8.78
C TRP A 53 7.25 -0.45 -10.19
N ASP A 54 7.50 -1.74 -10.42
CA ASP A 54 7.68 -2.28 -11.77
C ASP A 54 6.39 -2.15 -12.59
N GLU A 55 6.51 -2.32 -13.91
CA GLU A 55 5.38 -2.18 -14.83
C GLU A 55 4.26 -3.17 -14.53
N GLU A 56 4.59 -4.37 -14.07
CA GLU A 56 3.59 -5.39 -13.75
C GLU A 56 2.74 -4.97 -12.55
N LYS A 57 3.35 -4.46 -11.48
CA LYS A 57 2.63 -3.96 -10.30
C LYS A 57 1.79 -2.73 -10.64
N LYS A 58 2.29 -1.82 -11.47
CA LYS A 58 1.51 -0.67 -11.98
C LYS A 58 0.30 -1.14 -12.78
N ASN A 59 0.50 -2.08 -13.69
CA ASN A 59 -0.58 -2.65 -14.51
C ASN A 59 -1.60 -3.40 -13.65
N LYS A 60 -1.14 -4.17 -12.66
CA LYS A 60 -2.01 -4.86 -11.70
C LYS A 60 -2.84 -3.87 -10.89
N LEU A 61 -2.23 -2.80 -10.39
CA LEU A 61 -2.94 -1.72 -9.70
C LEU A 61 -4.00 -1.09 -10.61
N ALA A 62 -3.66 -0.75 -11.85
CA ALA A 62 -4.61 -0.15 -12.81
C ALA A 62 -5.80 -1.08 -13.10
N ARG A 63 -5.56 -2.39 -13.28
CA ARG A 63 -6.62 -3.39 -13.49
C ARG A 63 -7.53 -3.52 -12.26
N LEU A 64 -6.95 -3.58 -11.06
CA LEU A 64 -7.72 -3.65 -9.82
C LEU A 64 -8.53 -2.37 -9.60
N TYR A 65 -7.93 -1.21 -9.85
CA TYR A 65 -8.63 0.06 -9.80
C TYR A 65 -9.82 0.07 -10.77
N ALA A 66 -9.62 -0.28 -12.04
CA ALA A 66 -10.72 -0.34 -13.01
C ALA A 66 -11.86 -1.29 -12.58
N ARG A 67 -11.53 -2.38 -11.86
CA ARG A 67 -12.50 -3.36 -11.36
C ARG A 67 -13.28 -2.89 -10.13
N PHE A 68 -12.67 -2.11 -9.25
CA PHE A 68 -13.25 -1.76 -7.95
C PHE A 68 -13.62 -0.29 -7.80
N LYS A 69 -13.25 0.57 -8.77
CA LYS A 69 -13.43 2.01 -8.66
C LYS A 69 -14.88 2.43 -8.53
N ASP A 70 -15.83 1.72 -9.15
CA ASP A 70 -17.25 2.03 -8.97
C ASP A 70 -17.64 1.85 -7.51
N GLN A 71 -17.34 0.70 -6.90
CA GLN A 71 -17.70 0.41 -5.50
C GLN A 71 -16.97 1.32 -4.51
N MET A 72 -15.71 1.68 -4.80
CA MET A 72 -14.93 2.60 -3.97
C MET A 72 -15.53 4.00 -3.98
N TRP A 73 -15.77 4.56 -5.18
CA TRP A 73 -16.26 5.92 -5.32
C TRP A 73 -17.75 6.04 -5.05
N GLN A 74 -18.54 4.96 -5.16
CA GLN A 74 -19.97 4.98 -4.90
C GLN A 74 -20.29 5.50 -3.49
N LYS A 75 -19.50 5.13 -2.49
CA LYS A 75 -19.70 5.60 -1.11
C LYS A 75 -19.54 7.12 -1.00
N VAL A 76 -18.42 7.64 -1.52
CA VAL A 76 -18.13 9.08 -1.52
C VAL A 76 -19.18 9.86 -2.32
N ALA A 77 -19.55 9.33 -3.48
CA ALA A 77 -20.50 9.92 -4.40
C ALA A 77 -21.91 10.01 -3.82
N SER A 78 -22.36 8.97 -3.10
CA SER A 78 -23.64 8.95 -2.40
C SER A 78 -23.71 10.06 -1.34
N GLU A 79 -22.66 10.22 -0.51
CA GLU A 79 -22.61 11.28 0.52
C GLU A 79 -22.60 12.68 -0.11
N MET A 80 -21.92 12.84 -1.25
CA MET A 80 -21.84 14.10 -1.98
C MET A 80 -23.05 14.38 -2.90
N GLN A 81 -23.98 13.42 -3.04
CA GLN A 81 -25.11 13.49 -3.97
C GLN A 81 -24.72 13.78 -5.45
N ILE A 82 -23.57 13.25 -5.88
CA ILE A 82 -23.07 13.38 -7.26
C ILE A 82 -22.83 12.00 -7.89
N PRO A 83 -22.76 11.88 -9.22
CA PRO A 83 -22.34 10.64 -9.86
C PRO A 83 -20.89 10.27 -9.47
N TRP A 84 -20.63 8.98 -9.23
CA TRP A 84 -19.28 8.51 -8.84
C TRP A 84 -18.19 8.83 -9.85
N ARG A 85 -18.54 8.90 -11.14
CA ARG A 85 -17.62 9.32 -12.21
C ARG A 85 -17.18 10.77 -12.03
N SER A 86 -18.07 11.64 -11.55
CA SER A 86 -17.75 13.04 -11.26
C SER A 86 -16.84 13.13 -10.04
N ALA A 87 -17.10 12.35 -8.98
CA ALA A 87 -16.23 12.28 -7.80
C ALA A 87 -14.81 11.79 -8.18
N GLU A 88 -14.71 10.73 -8.98
CA GLU A 88 -13.44 10.22 -9.52
C GLU A 88 -12.71 11.31 -10.33
N SER A 89 -13.40 11.95 -11.27
CA SER A 89 -12.82 13.00 -12.12
C SER A 89 -12.31 14.18 -11.30
N MET A 90 -13.09 14.65 -10.32
CA MET A 90 -12.70 15.76 -9.46
C MET A 90 -11.50 15.38 -8.58
N HIS A 91 -11.45 14.14 -8.08
CA HIS A 91 -10.29 13.65 -7.33
C HIS A 91 -9.00 13.73 -8.15
N TRP A 92 -9.05 13.31 -9.42
CA TRP A 92 -7.89 13.39 -10.32
C TRP A 92 -7.51 14.84 -10.68
N GLN A 93 -8.48 15.74 -10.83
CA GLN A 93 -8.24 17.15 -11.13
C GLN A 93 -7.60 17.92 -9.98
N LEU A 94 -8.04 17.65 -8.75
CA LEU A 94 -7.46 18.26 -7.55
C LEU A 94 -6.05 17.71 -7.32
N GLY A 95 -5.84 16.40 -7.51
CA GLY A 95 -4.58 15.76 -7.20
C GLY A 95 -4.31 15.72 -5.68
N GLU A 96 -3.18 15.12 -5.29
CA GLU A 96 -2.88 14.82 -3.89
C GLU A 96 -2.82 16.09 -3.00
N GLN A 97 -2.16 17.15 -3.48
CA GLN A 97 -1.89 18.35 -2.69
C GLN A 97 -3.17 19.13 -2.37
N GLU A 98 -4.02 19.38 -3.37
CA GLU A 98 -5.29 20.09 -3.16
C GLU A 98 -6.28 19.24 -2.36
N MET A 99 -6.34 17.93 -2.61
CA MET A 99 -7.18 17.02 -1.82
C MET A 99 -6.78 17.06 -0.35
N SER A 100 -5.48 17.00 -0.06
CA SER A 100 -4.94 17.07 1.30
C SER A 100 -5.18 18.44 1.95
N ALA A 101 -4.95 19.54 1.22
CA ALA A 101 -5.16 20.89 1.73
C ALA A 101 -6.64 21.12 2.10
N ARG A 102 -7.58 20.68 1.26
CA ARG A 102 -9.02 20.84 1.49
C ARG A 102 -9.55 19.95 2.60
N ALA A 103 -9.01 18.74 2.75
CA ALA A 103 -9.39 17.85 3.85
C ALA A 103 -9.00 18.41 5.23
N ASN A 104 -7.95 19.23 5.30
CA ASN A 104 -7.48 19.88 6.52
C ASN A 104 -7.96 21.33 6.67
N ALA A 105 -8.80 21.82 5.74
CA ALA A 105 -9.34 23.16 5.83
C ALA A 105 -10.33 23.24 7.01
N PRO A 106 -10.26 24.28 7.86
CA PRO A 106 -11.18 24.45 8.97
C PRO A 106 -12.61 24.62 8.44
N VAL A 107 -13.53 23.81 8.99
CA VAL A 107 -14.97 23.96 8.74
C VAL A 107 -15.45 25.10 9.63
N PHE A 108 -15.91 26.20 9.02
CA PHE A 108 -16.52 27.33 9.71
C PHE A 108 -18.00 27.06 9.98
#